data_AF-A0A7T0NXN9-F1
#
_entry.id   AF-A0A7T0NXN9-F1
#
_cell.length_a   1.000
_cell.length_b   1.000
_cell.length_c   1.000
_cell.angle_alpha   90.00
_cell.angle_beta   90.00
_cell.angle_gamma   90.00
#
_symmetry.space_group_name_H-M   'P 1'
#
loop_
_entity.id
_entity.type
_entity.pdbx_description
1 polymer ?
#
loop_
_entity_poly.entity_id
_entity_poly.type
_entity_poly.pdbx_seq_one_letter_code
_entity_poly.pdbx_strand_id
1 'polypeptide(L)' 'MRHLSLALKICLLFGFVGLQGCSSISPWERGNMAKETMGINPTPNLNKFRDHIYSSKEASQGGHSGAGGGCGCN' A
#
# COMPACT_ATOMS: atom_id res chain seq x y z
N MET A 1 -21.85 -29.25 -26.36
CA MET A 1 -22.55 -29.44 -25.07
C MET A 1 -21.60 -29.88 -23.95
N ARG A 2 -20.94 -31.04 -24.03
CA ARG A 2 -20.05 -31.57 -22.96
C ARG A 2 -18.82 -30.70 -22.65
N HIS A 3 -18.16 -30.16 -23.67
CA HIS A 3 -17.01 -29.25 -23.49
C HIS A 3 -17.41 -27.90 -22.87
N LEU A 4 -18.59 -27.38 -23.22
CA LEU A 4 -19.13 -26.15 -22.64
C LEU A 4 -19.47 -26.32 -21.15
N SER A 5 -20.09 -27.45 -20.79
CA SER A 5 -20.35 -27.79 -19.38
C SER A 5 -19.07 -28.07 -18.58
N LEU A 6 -18.01 -28.56 -19.22
CA LEU A 6 -16.71 -28.80 -18.56
C LEU A 6 -16.00 -27.47 -18.30
N ALA A 7 -15.98 -26.57 -19.28
CA ALA A 7 -15.40 -25.23 -19.15
C ALA A 7 -16.08 -24.42 -18.04
N LEU A 8 -17.41 -24.46 -17.95
CA LEU A 8 -18.16 -23.77 -16.89
C LEU A 8 -17.79 -24.28 -15.49
N LYS A 9 -17.62 -25.60 -15.31
CA LYS A 9 -17.20 -26.19 -14.03
C LYS A 9 -15.78 -25.78 -13.65
N ILE A 10 -14.86 -25.72 -14.63
CA ILE A 10 -13.48 -25.26 -14.41
C ILE A 10 -13.46 -23.79 -13.99
N CYS A 11 -14.24 -22.92 -14.65
CA CYS A 11 -14.36 -21.52 -14.26
C CYS A 11 -14.92 -21.33 -12.85
N LEU A 12 -15.96 -22.10 -12.47
CA LEU A 12 -16.52 -22.05 -11.12
C LEU A 12 -15.51 -22.50 -10.06
N LEU A 13 -14.74 -23.55 -10.35
CA LEU A 13 -13.73 -24.07 -9.44
C LEU A 13 -12.57 -23.07 -9.26
N PHE A 14 -12.14 -22.42 -10.34
CA PHE A 14 -11.12 -21.37 -10.29
C PHE A 14 -11.58 -20.13 -9.53
N GLY A 15 -12.85 -19.74 -9.70
CA GLY A 15 -13.47 -18.64 -8.94
C GLY A 15 -13.51 -18.91 -7.43
N PHE A 16 -13.77 -20.16 -7.02
CA PHE A 16 -13.83 -20.53 -5.60
C PHE A 16 -12.46 -20.47 -4.89
N VAL A 17 -11.38 -20.80 -5.60
CA VAL A 17 -10.01 -20.70 -5.07
C VAL A 17 -9.60 -19.23 -4.85
N GLY A 18 -10.03 -18.32 -5.73
CA GLY A 18 -9.71 -16.88 -5.62
C GLY A 18 -10.31 -16.19 -4.40
N LEU A 19 -11.38 -16.73 -3.81
CA LEU A 19 -12.05 -16.17 -2.63
C LEU A 19 -11.30 -16.42 -1.32
N GLN A 20 -10.31 -17.33 -1.29
CA GLN A 20 -9.56 -17.68 -0.08
C GLN A 20 -8.57 -16.59 0.38
N GLY A 21 -8.39 -15.51 -0.38
CA GLY A 21 -7.52 -14.39 0.00
C GLY A 21 -8.13 -13.42 1.03
N CYS A 22 -9.45 -13.50 1.27
CA CYS A 22 -10.14 -12.61 2.19
C CYS A 22 -10.16 -13.22 3.60
N SER A 23 -9.04 -13.13 4.33
CA SER A 23 -8.97 -13.54 5.73
C SER A 23 -9.22 -12.35 6.65
N SER A 24 -10.12 -12.53 7.63
CA SER A 24 -10.31 -11.56 8.70
C SER A 24 -9.13 -11.67 9.67
N ILE A 25 -8.23 -10.70 9.63
CA ILE A 25 -7.05 -10.64 10.51
C ILE A 25 -7.39 -9.75 11.69
N SER A 26 -7.09 -10.23 12.90
CA SER A 26 -7.37 -9.45 14.10
C SER A 26 -6.48 -8.19 14.14
N PRO A 27 -6.96 -7.03 14.62
CA PRO A 27 -6.22 -5.78 14.56
C PRO A 27 -4.79 -5.83 15.14
N TRP A 28 -4.57 -6.64 16.18
CA TRP A 28 -3.26 -6.83 16.83
C TRP A 28 -2.29 -7.73 16.05
N GLU A 29 -2.78 -8.58 15.15
CA GLU A 29 -1.92 -9.44 14.30
C GLU A 29 -1.33 -8.66 13.12
N ARG A 30 -1.86 -7.47 12.83
CA ARG A 30 -1.37 -6.59 11.76
C ARG A 30 0.09 -6.19 11.97
N GLY A 31 0.55 -6.06 13.21
CA GLY A 31 1.96 -5.76 13.53
C GLY A 31 2.93 -6.87 13.10
N ASN A 32 2.52 -8.13 13.20
CA ASN A 32 3.36 -9.28 12.83
C ASN A 32 3.36 -9.56 11.31
N MET A 33 2.29 -9.16 10.61
CA MET A 33 2.15 -9.31 9.16
C MET A 33 2.72 -8.12 8.36
N ALA A 34 2.97 -6.99 9.02
CA ALA A 34 3.58 -5.83 8.40
C ALA A 34 5.08 -6.07 8.21
N LYS A 35 5.55 -5.96 6.97
CA LYS A 35 6.99 -5.92 6.69
C LYS A 35 7.53 -4.55 7.11
N GLU A 36 8.80 -4.49 7.49
CA GLU A 36 9.51 -3.23 7.77
C GLU A 36 9.35 -2.19 6.64
N THR A 37 9.28 -2.65 5.39
CA THR A 37 9.09 -1.80 4.20
C THR A 37 7.69 -1.19 4.07
N MET A 38 6.70 -1.66 4.84
CA MET A 38 5.33 -1.14 4.84
C MET A 38 5.12 -0.03 5.88
N GLY A 39 6.16 0.34 6.63
CA GLY A 39 6.11 1.46 7.56
C GLY A 39 5.87 2.79 6.85
N ILE A 40 5.40 3.80 7.59
CA ILE A 40 5.14 5.16 7.09
C ILE A 40 6.39 5.77 6.43
N ASN A 41 7.56 5.47 6.98
CA ASN A 41 8.84 5.92 6.45
C ASN A 41 9.85 4.76 6.48
N PRO A 42 9.83 3.86 5.48
CA PRO A 42 10.66 2.67 5.49
C PRO A 42 12.14 2.98 5.16
N THR A 43 12.43 4.15 4.60
CA THR A 43 13.79 4.56 4.22
C THR A 43 14.06 6.02 4.64
N PRO A 44 14.18 6.29 5.95
CA PRO A 44 14.23 7.66 6.48
C PRO A 44 15.39 8.49 5.93
N ASN A 45 16.55 7.89 5.70
CA ASN A 45 17.71 8.59 5.15
C ASN A 45 17.48 9.01 3.69
N LEU A 46 16.88 8.14 2.89
CA LEU A 46 16.61 8.41 1.49
C LEU A 46 15.49 9.44 1.33
N ASN A 47 14.46 9.35 2.18
CA ASN A 47 13.39 10.35 2.20
C ASN A 47 13.94 11.73 2.60
N LYS A 48 14.76 11.82 3.65
CA LYS A 48 15.46 13.07 4.01
C LYS A 48 16.30 13.64 2.87
N PHE A 49 17.02 12.78 2.14
CA PHE A 49 17.83 13.22 1.00
C PHE A 49 16.95 13.80 -0.12
N ARG A 50 15.83 13.14 -0.43
CA ARG A 50 14.86 13.63 -1.43
C ARG A 50 14.21 14.93 -1.00
N ASP A 51 13.82 15.04 0.27
CA ASP A 51 13.27 16.27 0.85
C ASP A 51 14.26 17.42 0.74
N HIS A 52 15.56 17.15 0.97
CA HIS A 52 16.62 18.16 0.80
C HIS A 52 16.71 18.66 -0.64
N ILE A 53 16.66 17.76 -1.62
CA ILE A 53 16.69 18.13 -3.05
C ILE A 53 15.42 18.91 -3.42
N TYR A 54 14.26 18.43 -2.98
CA TYR A 54 12.97 19.05 -3.25
C TYR A 54 12.92 20.47 -2.69
N SER A 55 13.23 20.63 -1.39
CA SER A 55 13.31 21.94 -0.75
C SER A 55 14.29 22.87 -1.47
N SER A 56 15.43 22.36 -1.94
CA SER A 56 16.41 23.20 -2.65
C SER A 56 15.90 23.71 -4.00
N LYS A 57 14.95 23.01 -4.62
CA LYS A 57 14.39 23.35 -5.93
C LYS A 57 13.05 24.08 -5.84
N GLU A 58 12.25 23.76 -4.84
CA GLU A 58 10.82 24.09 -4.77
C GLU A 58 10.39 24.60 -3.37
N ALA A 59 11.31 25.20 -2.60
CA ALA A 59 11.07 25.70 -1.22
C ALA A 59 9.81 26.58 -1.04
N SER A 60 9.31 27.21 -2.10
CA SER A 60 8.13 28.06 -2.06
C SER A 60 6.79 27.30 -1.99
N GLN A 61 6.79 25.95 -2.10
CA GLN A 61 5.58 25.14 -2.21
C GLN A 61 5.05 24.57 -0.87
N GLY A 62 5.75 24.79 0.25
CA GLY A 62 5.39 24.23 1.55
C GLY A 62 5.75 22.74 1.68
N GLY A 63 6.01 22.27 2.91
CA GLY A 63 6.54 20.92 3.18
C GLY A 63 5.53 19.78 3.02
N HIS A 64 6.04 18.56 2.78
CA HIS A 64 5.27 17.32 2.55
C HIS A 64 4.60 16.70 3.80
N SER A 65 4.52 17.41 4.93
CA SER A 65 3.92 16.88 6.16
C SER A 65 2.41 17.03 6.15
N GLY A 66 1.71 15.91 5.92
CA GLY A 66 0.25 15.87 5.77
C GLY A 66 -0.41 14.71 6.51
N ALA A 67 -0.18 14.61 7.82
CA ALA A 67 -1.18 14.11 8.75
C ALA A 67 -1.51 15.26 9.71
N GLY A 68 -2.47 16.11 9.32
CA GLY A 68 -2.88 17.30 10.08
C GLY A 68 -2.30 18.60 9.52
N GLY A 69 -3.18 19.53 9.15
CA GLY A 69 -2.85 20.75 8.41
C GLY A 69 -1.82 21.65 9.09
N GLY A 70 -0.94 22.23 8.27
CA GLY A 70 -0.01 23.29 8.65
C GLY A 70 0.17 24.26 7.47
N CYS A 71 0.28 25.55 7.77
CA CYS A 71 0.19 26.69 6.84
C CYS A 71 1.39 26.89 5.89
N GLY A 72 2.14 25.84 5.55
CA GLY A 72 3.02 25.85 4.36
C GLY A 72 4.18 26.85 4.32
N CYS A 73 4.55 27.52 5.41
CA CYS A 73 5.77 28.32 5.49
C CYS A 73 6.85 27.54 6.24
N ASN A 74 8.05 27.45 5.65
CA ASN A 74 9.23 26.86 6.30
C ASN A 74 9.60 27.59 7.59
#